data_AF-A0A7W4DTH0-F1
#
_entry.id   AF-A0A7W4DTH0-F1
#
_cell.length_a   1.000
_cell.length_b   1.000
_cell.length_c   1.000
_cell.angle_alpha   90.00
_cell.angle_beta   90.00
_cell.angle_gamma   90.00
#
_symmetry.space_group_name_H-M   'P 1'
#
loop_
_entity.id
_entity.type
_entity.pdbx_description
1 polymer ?
#
loop_
_entity_poly.entity_id
_entity_poly.type
_entity_poly.pdbx_seq_one_letter_code
_entity_poly.pdbx_strand_id
1 'polypeptide(L)'
;MFLNKIQQLKPYQKILVFLIPSIILLIFFSTISYFSINSAKIEILVEPKNAELYIDGKKYPNRGNFHTTPGKKEVTIKAPGFKEYKKDLFFTANISTFIYEMLEPDESNQDYFSKNPDAGNLQEEIYEEKLTKEIDQYNKDPIFDNTPVQNFKLGFSASATRDEKDFNKITLTIDLMTCRDNQVENLKKVAESYFRQKGINLSKYQVKYTHCNSDQESDPNFKHGSDD
;
A
#
# COMPACT_ATOMS: atom_id res chain seq x y z
N MET A 1 -49.68 3.47 27.32
CA MET A 1 -50.36 4.56 26.58
C MET A 1 -50.13 4.54 25.06
N PHE A 2 -48.96 4.11 24.58
CA PHE A 2 -48.61 4.11 23.14
C PHE A 2 -49.39 3.06 22.30
N LEU A 3 -49.61 1.86 22.85
CA LEU A 3 -50.30 0.75 22.16
C LEU A 3 -51.79 1.05 21.86
N ASN A 4 -52.51 1.70 22.79
CA ASN A 4 -53.93 2.05 22.59
C ASN A 4 -54.12 3.12 21.48
N LYS A 5 -53.14 3.99 21.26
CA LYS A 5 -53.17 4.97 20.16
C LYS A 5 -52.95 4.34 18.79
N ILE A 6 -52.15 3.26 18.71
CA ILE A 6 -51.88 2.55 17.46
C ILE A 6 -53.13 1.81 16.94
N GLN A 7 -53.97 1.28 17.84
CA GLN A 7 -55.21 0.59 17.47
C GLN A 7 -56.21 1.47 16.71
N GLN A 8 -56.27 2.77 17.03
CA GLN A 8 -57.19 3.75 16.42
C GLN A 8 -56.73 4.29 15.06
N LEU A 9 -55.53 3.92 14.59
CA LEU A 9 -54.99 4.38 13.32
C LEU A 9 -55.61 3.65 12.11
N LYS A 10 -55.71 4.34 10.97
CA LYS A 10 -56.10 3.74 9.69
C LYS A 10 -55.07 2.68 9.25
N PRO A 11 -55.44 1.69 8.42
CA PRO A 11 -54.55 0.59 8.04
C PRO A 11 -53.19 1.05 7.49
N TYR A 12 -53.17 2.07 6.63
CA TYR A 12 -51.94 2.62 6.07
C TYR A 12 -51.07 3.36 7.10
N GLN A 13 -51.68 3.99 8.12
CA GLN A 13 -50.96 4.69 9.18
C GLN A 13 -50.29 3.70 10.14
N LYS A 14 -50.91 2.55 10.39
CA LYS A 14 -50.30 1.45 11.16
C LYS A 14 -49.04 0.94 10.48
N ILE A 15 -49.08 0.76 9.16
CA ILE A 15 -47.91 0.35 8.36
C ILE A 15 -46.80 1.40 8.47
N LEU A 16 -47.11 2.68 8.26
CA LEU A 16 -46.14 3.79 8.34
C LEU A 16 -45.42 3.90 9.69
N VAL A 17 -46.11 3.63 10.81
CA VAL A 17 -45.52 3.69 12.16
C VAL A 17 -44.40 2.65 12.37
N PHE A 18 -44.45 1.51 11.69
CA PHE A 18 -43.38 0.51 11.74
C PHE A 18 -42.36 0.69 10.62
N LEU A 19 -42.81 1.13 9.45
CA LEU A 19 -42.00 1.22 8.24
C LEU A 19 -41.01 2.41 8.31
N ILE A 20 -41.43 3.57 8.83
CA ILE A 20 -40.55 4.75 8.96
C ILE A 20 -39.36 4.51 9.90
N PRO A 21 -39.56 4.03 11.15
CA PRO A 21 -38.42 3.75 12.04
C PRO A 21 -37.51 2.66 11.49
N SER A 22 -38.08 1.64 10.85
CA SER A 22 -37.32 0.56 10.22
C SER A 22 -36.44 1.06 9.07
N ILE A 23 -36.96 1.96 8.21
CA ILE A 23 -36.17 2.62 7.17
C ILE A 23 -35.07 3.49 7.78
N ILE A 24 -35.36 4.29 8.80
CA ILE A 24 -34.35 5.15 9.45
C ILE A 24 -33.22 4.29 10.03
N LEU A 25 -33.57 3.17 10.66
CA LEU A 25 -32.60 2.24 11.23
C LEU A 25 -31.77 1.55 10.13
N LEU A 26 -32.38 1.17 9.00
CA LEU A 26 -31.66 0.65 7.82
C LEU A 26 -30.70 1.68 7.23
N ILE A 27 -31.13 2.95 7.07
CA ILE A 27 -30.28 4.03 6.57
C ILE A 27 -29.09 4.22 7.54
N PHE A 28 -29.36 4.29 8.84
CA PHE A 28 -28.31 4.41 9.86
C PHE A 28 -27.29 3.26 9.78
N PHE A 29 -27.75 2.00 9.74
CA PHE A 29 -26.88 0.83 9.59
C PHE A 29 -26.10 0.83 8.27
N SER A 30 -26.74 1.24 7.17
CA SER A 30 -26.08 1.33 5.86
C SER A 30 -24.98 2.40 5.85
N THR A 31 -25.21 3.55 6.48
CA THR A 31 -24.19 4.61 6.59
C THR A 31 -23.02 4.18 7.45
N ILE A 32 -23.27 3.54 8.60
CA ILE A 32 -22.20 3.00 9.45
C ILE A 32 -21.38 1.95 8.70
N SER A 33 -22.04 1.03 8.00
CA SER A 33 -21.34 0.02 7.21
C SER A 33 -20.51 0.64 6.09
N TYR A 34 -21.07 1.63 5.37
CA TYR A 34 -20.37 2.32 4.30
C TYR A 34 -19.11 3.05 4.80
N PHE A 35 -19.21 3.78 5.92
CA PHE A 35 -18.06 4.45 6.53
C PHE A 35 -17.02 3.47 7.08
N SER A 36 -17.46 2.32 7.60
CA SER A 36 -16.56 1.29 8.11
C SER A 36 -15.74 0.65 6.98
N ILE A 37 -16.40 0.27 5.87
CA ILE A 37 -15.79 -0.45 4.74
C ILE A 37 -14.91 0.47 3.87
N ASN A 38 -15.19 1.77 3.84
CA ASN A 38 -14.43 2.77 3.08
C ASN A 38 -13.58 3.68 3.97
N SER A 39 -13.06 3.13 5.08
CA SER A 39 -12.09 3.84 5.92
C SER A 39 -10.66 3.46 5.55
N ALA A 40 -9.75 4.43 5.65
CA ALA A 40 -8.31 4.18 5.61
C ALA A 40 -7.80 4.00 7.04
N LYS A 41 -6.95 3.00 7.26
CA LYS A 41 -6.34 2.72 8.56
C LYS A 41 -5.05 3.52 8.67
N ILE A 42 -4.74 4.01 9.85
CA ILE A 42 -3.52 4.75 10.12
C ILE A 42 -2.90 4.15 11.37
N GLU A 43 -1.60 3.91 11.32
CA GLU A 43 -0.81 3.61 12.49
C GLU A 43 0.26 4.68 12.66
N ILE A 44 0.30 5.26 13.84
CA ILE A 44 1.14 6.42 14.15
C ILE A 44 2.15 6.00 15.21
N LEU A 45 3.41 6.32 14.95
CA LEU A 45 4.49 6.24 15.92
C LEU A 45 5.45 7.39 15.63
N VAL A 46 5.40 8.44 16.46
CA VAL A 46 6.14 9.68 16.22
C VAL A 46 6.95 10.10 17.45
N GLU A 47 8.19 10.48 17.22
CA GLU A 47 9.06 11.12 18.20
C GLU A 47 9.49 12.52 17.73
N PRO A 48 9.61 13.51 18.63
CA PRO A 48 9.53 13.40 20.09
C PRO A 48 8.09 13.21 20.64
N LYS A 49 7.95 12.65 21.84
CA LYS A 49 6.64 12.42 22.53
C LYS A 49 5.75 13.66 22.71
N ASN A 50 6.30 14.86 22.62
CA ASN A 50 5.54 16.12 22.69
C ASN A 50 5.14 16.66 21.31
N ALA A 51 5.46 15.96 20.22
CA ALA A 51 5.12 16.37 18.87
C ALA A 51 3.59 16.41 18.67
N GLU A 52 3.15 17.44 17.94
CA GLU A 52 1.78 17.59 17.50
C GLU A 52 1.64 17.11 16.05
N LEU A 53 0.77 16.14 15.82
CA LEU A 53 0.47 15.60 14.50
C LEU A 53 -0.89 16.09 14.00
N TYR A 54 -0.91 16.52 12.74
CA TYR A 54 -2.09 16.97 12.03
C TYR A 54 -2.22 16.25 10.69
N ILE A 55 -3.44 15.84 10.36
CA ILE A 55 -3.80 15.31 9.03
C ILE A 55 -4.94 16.20 8.49
N ASP A 56 -4.70 16.91 7.39
CA ASP A 56 -5.60 17.96 6.87
C ASP A 56 -6.03 18.97 7.95
N GLY A 57 -5.09 19.37 8.82
CA GLY A 57 -5.34 20.29 9.93
C GLY A 57 -6.10 19.70 11.13
N LYS A 58 -6.59 18.46 11.06
CA LYS A 58 -7.19 17.76 12.21
C LYS A 58 -6.08 17.19 13.10
N LYS A 59 -6.11 17.50 14.40
CA LYS A 59 -5.14 16.98 15.38
C LYS A 59 -5.36 15.49 15.66
N TYR A 60 -4.27 14.74 15.70
CA TYR A 60 -4.23 13.32 16.08
C TYR A 60 -3.22 13.11 17.22
N PRO A 61 -3.39 12.03 18.02
CA PRO A 61 -2.33 11.58 18.91
C PRO A 61 -1.08 11.17 18.10
N ASN A 62 0.09 11.33 18.70
CA ASN A 62 1.37 10.98 18.10
C ASN A 62 1.75 9.48 18.24
N ARG A 63 0.86 8.67 18.83
CA ARG A 63 1.00 7.21 18.89
C ARG A 63 -0.35 6.51 18.84
N GLY A 64 -0.44 5.39 18.13
CA GLY A 64 -1.58 4.47 18.15
C GLY A 64 -2.23 4.24 16.79
N ASN A 65 -3.37 3.55 16.81
CA ASN A 65 -4.12 3.14 15.62
C ASN A 65 -5.39 3.98 15.44
N PHE A 66 -5.57 4.54 14.25
CA PHE A 66 -6.67 5.46 13.92
C PHE A 66 -7.28 5.15 12.56
N HIS A 67 -8.39 5.82 12.27
CA HIS A 67 -9.06 5.77 10.98
C HIS A 67 -9.24 7.17 10.41
N THR A 68 -9.18 7.28 9.09
CA THR A 68 -9.47 8.51 8.36
C THR A 68 -10.20 8.20 7.06
N THR A 69 -10.64 9.25 6.37
CA THR A 69 -11.19 9.11 5.02
C THR A 69 -10.07 8.81 4.03
N PRO A 70 -10.27 7.90 3.05
CA PRO A 70 -9.32 7.70 1.97
C PRO A 70 -9.11 8.98 1.13
N GLY A 71 -7.94 9.08 0.51
CA GLY A 71 -7.57 10.19 -0.38
C GLY A 71 -6.20 10.78 -0.07
N LYS A 72 -5.79 11.75 -0.89
CA LYS A 72 -4.57 12.54 -0.67
C LYS A 72 -4.81 13.51 0.49
N LYS A 73 -3.90 13.53 1.47
CA LYS A 73 -4.00 14.38 2.66
C LYS A 73 -2.64 14.94 3.03
N GLU A 74 -2.63 16.16 3.55
CA GLU A 74 -1.42 16.79 4.07
C GLU A 74 -1.18 16.34 5.51
N VAL A 75 -0.01 15.77 5.77
CA VAL A 75 0.46 15.40 7.12
C VAL A 75 1.49 16.42 7.57
N THR A 76 1.23 17.03 8.73
CA THR A 76 2.13 17.97 9.39
C THR A 76 2.45 17.48 10.78
N ILE A 77 3.73 17.43 11.13
CA ILE A 77 4.21 17.06 12.46
C ILE A 77 5.19 18.13 12.93
N LYS A 78 4.95 18.67 14.12
CA LYS A 78 5.78 19.76 14.69
C LYS A 78 6.02 19.58 16.18
N ALA A 79 7.20 20.00 16.63
CA ALA A 79 7.56 20.08 18.04
C ALA A 79 8.52 21.27 18.24
N PRO A 80 8.47 21.98 19.38
CA PRO A 80 9.46 23.01 19.69
C PRO A 80 10.88 22.44 19.76
N GLY A 81 11.84 23.09 19.10
CA GLY A 81 13.22 22.61 19.01
C GLY A 81 13.44 21.54 17.93
N PHE A 82 12.49 21.36 17.01
CA PHE A 82 12.57 20.40 15.92
C PHE A 82 12.12 21.01 14.61
N LYS A 83 12.67 20.51 13.50
CA LYS A 83 12.22 20.84 12.16
C LYS A 83 10.82 20.30 11.93
N GLU A 84 9.98 21.11 11.29
CA GLU A 84 8.63 20.70 10.90
C GLU A 84 8.70 19.63 9.79
N TYR A 85 8.01 18.52 10.00
CA TYR A 85 7.75 17.53 8.95
C TYR A 85 6.45 17.89 8.26
N LYS A 86 6.49 18.00 6.93
CA LYS A 86 5.31 18.31 6.11
C LYS A 86 5.34 17.51 4.82
N LYS A 87 4.34 16.63 4.63
CA LYS A 87 4.28 15.73 3.47
C LYS A 87 2.84 15.39 3.08
N ASP A 88 2.60 15.32 1.77
CA ASP A 88 1.36 14.77 1.24
C ASP A 88 1.42 13.24 1.22
N LEU A 89 0.49 12.56 1.90
CA LEU A 89 0.34 11.10 1.90
C LEU A 89 -0.99 10.69 1.25
N PHE A 90 -1.01 9.51 0.62
CA PHE A 90 -2.21 8.94 0.04
C PHE A 90 -2.76 7.81 0.93
N PHE A 91 -3.94 8.02 1.49
CA PHE A 91 -4.60 7.08 2.38
C PHE A 91 -5.54 6.19 1.58
N THR A 92 -5.26 4.89 1.53
CA THR A 92 -6.06 3.94 0.73
C THR A 92 -7.04 3.18 1.62
N ALA A 93 -8.27 2.98 1.14
CA ALA A 93 -9.28 2.23 1.87
C ALA A 93 -8.80 0.81 2.20
N ASN A 94 -9.04 0.36 3.43
CA ASN A 94 -8.66 -0.98 3.93
C ASN A 94 -7.15 -1.30 3.94
N ILE A 95 -6.29 -0.31 3.66
CA ILE A 95 -4.84 -0.41 3.77
C ILE A 95 -4.39 0.48 4.94
N SER A 96 -3.45 0.01 5.74
CA SER A 96 -2.83 0.82 6.78
C SER A 96 -1.78 1.73 6.16
N THR A 97 -1.88 3.03 6.43
CA THR A 97 -0.81 3.99 6.19
C THR A 97 -0.03 4.17 7.48
N PHE A 98 1.28 3.94 7.42
CA PHE A 98 2.19 4.08 8.57
C PHE A 98 2.76 5.51 8.59
N ILE A 99 2.54 6.24 9.70
CA ILE A 99 3.17 7.55 9.95
C ILE A 99 4.19 7.36 11.06
N TYR A 100 5.37 6.93 10.62
CA TYR A 100 6.49 6.53 11.44
C TYR A 100 7.60 7.54 11.23
N GLU A 101 7.67 8.53 12.11
CA GLU A 101 8.52 9.70 11.90
C GLU A 101 9.24 10.12 13.17
N MET A 102 10.52 10.39 13.01
CA MET A 102 11.37 10.97 14.04
C MET A 102 11.76 12.35 13.57
N LEU A 103 11.30 13.39 14.26
CA LEU A 103 11.62 14.75 13.88
C LEU A 103 13.11 15.01 14.09
N GLU A 104 13.73 15.64 13.10
CA GLU A 104 15.09 16.14 13.21
C GLU A 104 15.14 17.35 14.15
N PRO A 105 16.02 17.36 15.16
CA PRO A 105 16.23 18.55 15.96
C PRO A 105 16.70 19.72 15.10
N ASP A 106 16.28 20.93 15.48
CA ASP A 106 16.84 22.15 14.91
C ASP A 106 18.15 22.54 15.62
N GLU A 107 18.72 23.67 15.23
CA GLU A 107 19.98 24.18 15.80
C GLU A 107 19.91 24.41 17.32
N SER A 108 18.70 24.62 17.89
CA SER A 108 18.51 24.88 19.32
C SER A 108 18.48 23.62 20.20
N ASN A 109 18.38 22.43 19.60
CA ASN A 109 18.11 21.19 20.32
C ASN A 109 18.90 19.97 19.80
N GLN A 110 20.06 20.20 19.18
CA GLN A 110 20.86 19.15 18.53
C GLN A 110 21.26 17.99 19.46
N ASP A 111 21.34 18.21 20.77
CA ASP A 111 21.73 17.21 21.75
C ASP A 111 20.55 16.41 22.36
N TYR A 112 19.35 16.56 21.80
CA TYR A 112 18.13 15.92 22.31
C TYR A 112 18.26 14.40 22.46
N PHE A 113 18.71 13.68 21.43
CA PHE A 113 18.80 12.20 21.50
C PHE A 113 19.92 11.72 22.41
N SER A 114 21.00 12.49 22.57
CA SER A 114 22.05 12.21 23.55
C SER A 114 21.56 12.40 24.99
N LYS A 115 20.65 13.36 25.22
CA LYS A 115 20.04 13.61 26.53
C LYS A 115 18.83 12.71 26.83
N ASN A 116 18.23 12.10 25.81
CA ASN A 116 17.06 11.25 25.91
C ASN A 116 17.35 9.87 25.30
N PRO A 117 18.14 9.01 25.99
CA PRO A 117 18.55 7.72 25.45
C PRO A 117 17.37 6.80 25.12
N ASP A 118 16.24 6.92 25.83
CA ASP A 118 15.00 6.21 25.50
C ASP A 118 14.45 6.60 24.11
N ALA A 119 14.61 7.87 23.70
CA ALA A 119 14.24 8.33 22.37
C ALA A 119 15.24 7.84 21.30
N GLY A 120 16.51 7.66 21.69
CA GLY A 120 17.53 7.02 20.84
C GLY A 120 17.25 5.54 20.58
N ASN A 121 16.85 4.76 21.59
CA ASN A 121 16.47 3.36 21.39
C ASN A 121 15.19 3.22 20.53
N LEU A 122 14.25 4.14 20.71
CA LEU A 122 13.02 4.19 19.91
C LEU A 122 13.28 4.59 18.44
N GLN A 123 14.41 5.24 18.15
CA GLN A 123 14.85 5.51 16.77
C GLN A 123 15.04 4.23 15.97
N GLU A 124 15.73 3.26 16.56
CA GLU A 124 16.04 1.98 15.94
C GLU A 124 14.74 1.20 15.73
N GLU A 125 13.87 1.15 16.75
CA GLU A 125 12.53 0.55 16.65
C GLU A 125 11.68 1.20 15.55
N ILE A 126 11.59 2.54 15.49
CA ILE A 126 10.83 3.26 14.45
C ILE A 126 11.39 2.95 13.07
N TYR A 127 12.71 2.94 12.91
CA TYR A 127 13.34 2.70 11.62
C TYR A 127 13.13 1.26 11.14
N GLU A 128 13.36 0.28 12.02
CA GLU A 128 13.16 -1.14 11.72
C GLU A 128 11.69 -1.48 11.47
N GLU A 129 10.76 -0.97 12.29
CA GLU A 129 9.33 -1.18 12.07
C GLU A 129 8.86 -0.51 10.78
N LYS A 130 9.32 0.73 10.49
CA LYS A 130 8.99 1.42 9.24
C LYS A 130 9.43 0.59 8.04
N LEU A 131 10.69 0.14 8.05
CA LEU A 131 11.24 -0.68 6.97
C LEU A 131 10.51 -2.01 6.83
N THR A 132 10.27 -2.71 7.94
CA THR A 132 9.57 -4.01 7.93
C THR A 132 8.15 -3.87 7.42
N LYS A 133 7.41 -2.86 7.88
CA LYS A 133 6.02 -2.63 7.46
C LYS A 133 5.91 -2.14 6.02
N GLU A 134 6.86 -1.30 5.57
CA GLU A 134 6.99 -0.93 4.17
C GLU A 134 7.28 -2.16 3.30
N ILE A 135 8.19 -3.05 3.73
CA ILE A 135 8.50 -4.31 3.04
C ILE A 135 7.30 -5.27 3.04
N ASP A 136 6.59 -5.43 4.15
CA ASP A 136 5.42 -6.30 4.24
C ASP A 136 4.29 -5.80 3.35
N GLN A 137 4.03 -4.48 3.36
CA GLN A 137 3.08 -3.86 2.44
C GLN A 137 3.55 -3.97 0.98
N TYR A 138 4.86 -3.83 0.73
CA TYR A 138 5.48 -3.98 -0.58
C TYR A 138 5.32 -5.41 -1.12
N ASN A 139 5.51 -6.44 -0.29
CA ASN A 139 5.45 -7.86 -0.66
C ASN A 139 4.05 -8.45 -0.64
N LYS A 140 3.04 -7.74 -0.13
CA LYS A 140 1.65 -8.26 -0.03
C LYS A 140 1.02 -8.63 -1.38
N ASP A 141 1.50 -8.09 -2.50
CA ASP A 141 0.97 -8.50 -3.80
C ASP A 141 1.48 -9.90 -4.15
N PRO A 142 0.58 -10.86 -4.46
CA PRO A 142 0.97 -12.26 -4.66
C PRO A 142 1.96 -12.46 -5.81
N ILE A 143 2.15 -11.46 -6.69
CA ILE A 143 3.20 -11.52 -7.70
C ILE A 143 4.61 -11.62 -7.09
N PHE A 144 4.86 -11.00 -5.93
CA PHE A 144 6.16 -11.04 -5.25
C PHE A 144 6.41 -12.39 -4.55
N ASP A 145 5.36 -13.14 -4.22
CA ASP A 145 5.49 -14.55 -3.79
C ASP A 145 5.79 -15.52 -4.94
N ASN A 146 5.49 -15.09 -6.17
CA ASN A 146 5.63 -15.90 -7.39
C ASN A 146 6.75 -15.39 -8.31
N THR A 147 7.54 -14.41 -7.86
CA THR A 147 8.73 -13.89 -8.55
C THR A 147 9.86 -13.65 -7.55
N PRO A 148 11.14 -13.77 -7.96
CA PRO A 148 11.60 -14.09 -9.31
C PRO A 148 11.35 -15.56 -9.70
N VAL A 149 11.04 -15.78 -10.98
CA VAL A 149 10.99 -17.12 -11.57
C VAL A 149 12.34 -17.44 -12.18
N GLN A 150 13.06 -18.39 -11.58
CA GLN A 150 14.38 -18.84 -12.02
C GLN A 150 14.34 -20.31 -12.45
N ASN A 151 13.56 -20.63 -13.49
CA ASN A 151 13.47 -22.00 -14.00
C ASN A 151 13.61 -22.03 -15.53
N PHE A 152 14.84 -22.26 -15.99
CA PHE A 152 15.20 -22.34 -17.40
C PHE A 152 14.39 -23.38 -18.21
N LYS A 153 13.85 -24.42 -17.56
CA LYS A 153 13.03 -25.44 -18.24
C LYS A 153 11.68 -24.90 -18.72
N LEU A 154 11.22 -23.79 -18.14
CA LEU A 154 9.99 -23.13 -18.55
C LEU A 154 10.16 -22.29 -19.82
N GLY A 155 11.41 -22.04 -20.25
CA GLY A 155 11.72 -21.19 -21.40
C GLY A 155 11.54 -19.69 -21.14
N PHE A 156 11.38 -19.28 -19.88
CA PHE A 156 11.33 -17.88 -19.48
C PHE A 156 11.87 -17.69 -18.05
N SER A 157 12.29 -16.46 -17.75
CA SER A 157 12.45 -15.94 -16.38
C SER A 157 11.50 -14.78 -16.17
N ALA A 158 11.22 -14.46 -14.92
CA ALA A 158 10.37 -13.31 -14.61
C ALA A 158 10.80 -12.62 -13.32
N SER A 159 10.61 -11.31 -13.26
CA SER A 159 10.81 -10.48 -12.07
C SER A 159 9.70 -9.43 -11.98
N ALA A 160 9.33 -9.08 -10.76
CA ALA A 160 8.38 -8.00 -10.51
C ALA A 160 9.08 -6.83 -9.81
N THR A 161 8.73 -5.62 -10.20
CA THR A 161 9.20 -4.38 -9.57
C THR A 161 8.04 -3.40 -9.41
N ARG A 162 8.11 -2.55 -8.39
CA ARG A 162 7.18 -1.40 -8.26
C ARG A 162 7.79 -0.16 -8.89
N ASP A 163 6.93 0.73 -9.37
CA ASP A 163 7.32 2.09 -9.73
C ASP A 163 7.68 2.87 -8.45
N GLU A 164 8.81 3.59 -8.47
CA GLU A 164 9.30 4.35 -7.32
C GLU A 164 8.37 5.52 -6.91
N LYS A 165 7.55 6.01 -7.84
CA LYS A 165 6.68 7.19 -7.65
C LYS A 165 5.22 6.80 -7.46
N ASP A 166 4.80 5.65 -7.99
CA ASP A 166 3.46 5.09 -7.80
C ASP A 166 3.53 3.63 -7.35
N PHE A 167 3.53 3.42 -6.04
CA PHE A 167 3.61 2.10 -5.43
C PHE A 167 2.47 1.16 -5.84
N ASN A 168 1.33 1.64 -6.35
CA ASN A 168 0.26 0.76 -6.83
C ASN A 168 0.56 0.18 -8.22
N LYS A 169 1.54 0.73 -8.92
CA LYS A 169 1.92 0.30 -10.25
C LYS A 169 3.06 -0.71 -10.17
N ILE A 170 2.71 -1.96 -10.45
CA ILE A 170 3.68 -3.07 -10.50
C ILE A 170 3.96 -3.41 -11.97
N THR A 171 5.24 -3.51 -12.32
CA THR A 171 5.72 -4.02 -13.60
C THR A 171 6.16 -5.46 -13.43
N LEU A 172 5.62 -6.36 -14.25
CA LEU A 172 6.08 -7.74 -14.36
C LEU A 172 6.90 -7.86 -15.65
N THR A 173 8.20 -8.07 -15.51
CA THR A 173 9.10 -8.32 -16.64
C THR A 173 9.23 -9.82 -16.82
N ILE A 174 8.93 -10.29 -18.03
CA ILE A 174 9.04 -11.70 -18.44
C ILE A 174 10.07 -11.78 -19.56
N ASP A 175 11.22 -12.35 -19.26
CA ASP A 175 12.30 -12.55 -20.22
C ASP A 175 12.16 -13.93 -20.86
N LEU A 176 11.81 -13.95 -22.14
CA LEU A 176 11.64 -15.17 -22.92
C LEU A 176 13.01 -15.64 -23.39
N MET A 177 13.35 -16.88 -23.06
CA MET A 177 14.66 -17.47 -23.35
C MET A 177 14.75 -17.96 -24.79
N THR A 178 14.52 -17.06 -25.74
CA THR A 178 14.62 -17.31 -27.17
C THR A 178 15.16 -16.10 -27.90
N CYS A 179 15.85 -16.34 -29.01
CA CYS A 179 16.22 -15.32 -30.00
C CYS A 179 15.46 -15.52 -31.32
N ARG A 180 14.43 -16.38 -31.34
CA ARG A 180 13.64 -16.70 -32.54
C ARG A 180 12.24 -16.13 -32.40
N ASP A 181 11.87 -15.21 -33.29
CA ASP A 181 10.57 -14.53 -33.26
C ASP A 181 9.38 -15.50 -33.33
N ASN A 182 9.53 -16.61 -34.07
CA ASN A 182 8.48 -17.61 -34.20
C ASN A 182 8.20 -18.39 -32.90
N GLN A 183 9.08 -18.33 -31.90
CA GLN A 183 8.89 -18.96 -30.59
C GLN A 183 8.31 -18.01 -29.54
N VAL A 184 8.41 -16.70 -29.76
CA VAL A 184 8.00 -15.65 -28.80
C VAL A 184 6.56 -15.84 -28.37
N GLU A 185 5.64 -15.99 -29.33
CA GLU A 185 4.20 -16.08 -29.02
C GLU A 185 3.84 -17.35 -28.24
N ASN A 186 4.55 -18.45 -28.48
CA ASN A 186 4.35 -19.68 -27.71
C ASN A 186 4.86 -19.52 -26.27
N LEU A 187 6.05 -18.95 -26.08
CA LEU A 187 6.62 -18.74 -24.75
C LEU A 187 5.83 -17.71 -23.94
N LYS A 188 5.25 -16.69 -24.56
CA LYS A 188 4.28 -15.78 -23.91
C LYS A 188 3.12 -16.56 -23.29
N LYS A 189 2.51 -17.47 -24.05
CA LYS A 189 1.39 -18.31 -23.56
C LYS A 189 1.81 -19.23 -22.42
N VAL A 190 3.02 -19.80 -22.48
CA VAL A 190 3.58 -20.61 -21.39
C VAL A 190 3.72 -19.79 -20.12
N ALA A 191 4.31 -18.59 -20.21
CA ALA A 191 4.48 -17.69 -19.07
C ALA A 191 3.13 -17.23 -18.51
N GLU A 192 2.18 -16.87 -19.37
CA GLU A 192 0.83 -16.49 -18.94
C GLU A 192 0.11 -17.62 -18.21
N SER A 193 0.21 -18.84 -18.73
CA SER A 193 -0.37 -20.03 -18.11
C SER A 193 0.24 -20.30 -16.74
N TYR A 194 1.56 -20.15 -16.59
CA TYR A 194 2.25 -20.32 -15.30
C TYR A 194 1.66 -19.40 -14.23
N PHE A 195 1.55 -18.09 -14.52
CA PHE A 195 1.02 -17.13 -13.56
C PHE A 195 -0.47 -17.35 -13.27
N ARG A 196 -1.28 -17.67 -14.29
CA ARG A 196 -2.71 -17.97 -14.09
C ARG A 196 -2.92 -19.20 -13.19
N GLN A 197 -2.11 -20.24 -13.33
CA GLN A 197 -2.17 -21.43 -12.47
C GLN A 197 -1.82 -21.12 -11.01
N LYS A 198 -1.04 -20.06 -10.77
CA LYS A 198 -0.72 -19.53 -9.43
C LYS A 198 -1.76 -18.55 -8.89
N GLY A 199 -2.88 -18.36 -9.59
CA GLY A 199 -3.94 -17.43 -9.19
C GLY A 199 -3.62 -15.96 -9.47
N ILE A 200 -2.59 -15.68 -10.27
CA ILE A 200 -2.15 -14.32 -10.59
C ILE A 200 -2.99 -13.78 -11.76
N ASN A 201 -3.66 -12.65 -11.54
CA ASN A 201 -4.39 -11.93 -12.57
C ASN A 201 -3.47 -10.92 -13.28
N LEU A 202 -2.96 -11.30 -14.45
CA LEU A 202 -1.99 -10.50 -15.20
C LEU A 202 -2.48 -9.12 -15.62
N SER A 203 -3.80 -8.92 -15.76
CA SER A 203 -4.38 -7.61 -16.11
C SER A 203 -4.19 -6.54 -15.03
N LYS A 204 -3.77 -6.91 -13.82
CA LYS A 204 -3.43 -5.97 -12.74
C LYS A 204 -2.05 -5.32 -12.91
N TYR A 205 -1.21 -5.88 -13.77
CA TYR A 205 0.21 -5.49 -13.86
C TYR A 205 0.54 -4.90 -15.22
N GLN A 206 1.56 -4.06 -15.26
CA GLN A 206 2.21 -3.70 -16.51
C GLN A 206 3.14 -4.86 -16.91
N VAL A 207 2.66 -5.74 -17.78
CA VAL A 207 3.46 -6.87 -18.25
C VAL A 207 4.37 -6.44 -19.40
N LYS A 208 5.68 -6.63 -19.24
CA LYS A 208 6.69 -6.39 -20.27
C LYS A 208 7.33 -7.72 -20.66
N TYR A 209 7.32 -8.01 -21.95
CA TYR A 209 8.02 -9.17 -22.50
C TYR A 209 9.32 -8.72 -23.15
N THR A 210 10.41 -9.42 -22.83
CA THR A 210 11.70 -9.25 -23.50
C THR A 210 12.11 -10.59 -24.13
N HIS A 211 12.96 -10.54 -25.15
CA HIS A 211 13.63 -11.69 -25.74
C HIS A 211 14.92 -11.20 -26.39
N CYS A 212 15.81 -12.09 -26.86
CA CYS A 212 17.00 -11.60 -27.57
C CYS A 212 16.57 -10.83 -28.82
N ASN A 213 17.16 -9.65 -29.04
CA ASN A 213 17.11 -9.01 -30.35
C ASN A 213 18.15 -9.67 -31.25
N SER A 214 17.72 -10.28 -32.35
CA SER A 214 18.61 -10.84 -33.36
C SER A 214 19.48 -9.79 -34.07
N ASP A 215 19.15 -8.50 -33.88
CA ASP A 215 19.78 -7.35 -34.55
C ASP A 215 20.88 -6.69 -33.71
N GLN A 216 21.32 -7.30 -32.61
CA GLN A 216 22.61 -6.93 -32.03
C GLN A 216 23.70 -7.41 -32.99
N GLU A 217 24.23 -6.49 -33.80
CA GLU A 217 25.53 -6.66 -34.46
C GLU A 217 26.48 -7.28 -33.44
N SER A 218 27.01 -8.45 -33.80
CA SER A 218 28.03 -9.13 -33.02
C SER A 218 29.15 -8.13 -32.81
N ASP A 219 29.48 -7.82 -31.55
CA ASP A 219 30.61 -6.95 -31.24
C ASP A 219 31.84 -7.50 -31.98
N PRO A 220 32.39 -6.79 -32.99
CA PRO A 220 33.53 -7.28 -33.75
C PRO A 220 34.79 -7.43 -32.87
N ASN A 221 34.75 -6.98 -31.62
CA ASN A 221 35.82 -7.14 -30.63
C ASN A 221 35.60 -8.28 -29.63
N PHE A 222 34.57 -9.12 -29.77
CA PHE A 222 34.42 -10.29 -28.90
C PHE A 222 35.51 -11.34 -29.23
N LYS A 223 36.66 -11.21 -28.55
CA LYS A 223 37.71 -12.23 -28.56
C LYS A 223 37.19 -13.46 -27.83
N HIS A 224 37.08 -14.58 -28.55
CA HIS A 224 37.05 -15.89 -27.91
C HIS A 224 38.36 -16.07 -27.14
N GLY A 225 38.30 -15.92 -25.81
CA GLY A 225 39.34 -16.39 -24.92
C GLY A 225 39.34 -17.91 -24.98
N SER A 226 40.10 -18.47 -25.91
CA SER A 226 40.60 -19.83 -25.81
C SER A 226 41.93 -19.76 -25.05
N ASP A 227 41.87 -19.90 -23.74
CA ASP A 227 43.02 -20.27 -22.93
C ASP A 227 42.64 -21.54 -22.15
N ASP A 228 43.19 -22.65 -22.65
CA ASP A 228 43.52 -23.95 -22.04
C ASP A 228 42.54 -24.67 -21.09
#